data_AF-A0A0D4ZZD9-F1
#
_entry.id   AF-A0A0D4ZZD9-F1
#
_cell.length_a   1.000
_cell.length_b   1.000
_cell.length_c   1.000
_cell.angle_alpha   90.00
_cell.angle_beta   90.00
_cell.angle_gamma   90.00
#
_symmetry.space_group_name_H-M   'P 1'
#
loop_
_entity.id
_entity.type
_entity.pdbx_description
1 polymer ?
#
loop_
_entity_poly.entity_id
_entity_poly.type
_entity_poly.pdbx_seq_one_letter_code
_entity_poly.pdbx_strand_id
1 'polypeptide(L)'
;MKPFNDATVATIANSADLVTAAADEIALGIYNQLKRRSSKAADEEESDFNTQCVGSIATFVRDIASNIGAPDARERFSDQLESFQIHRSGYAVAGDVLKPVFQDVLGADATDRLCAAWGDVYWDIASPLSQAA
;
A
#
# COMPACT_ATOMS: atom_id res chain seq x y z
N MET A 1 -6.26 19.25 -0.51
CA MET A 1 -6.86 18.05 0.12
C MET A 1 -6.87 18.21 1.65
N LYS A 2 -7.75 17.51 2.39
CA LYS A 2 -7.72 17.51 3.86
C LYS A 2 -6.54 16.64 4.35
N PRO A 3 -5.79 17.06 5.39
CA PRO A 3 -4.74 16.22 5.98
C PRO A 3 -5.30 14.91 6.54
N PHE A 4 -4.42 13.92 6.70
CA PHE A 4 -4.76 12.68 7.40
C PHE A 4 -5.13 12.96 8.85
N ASN A 5 -5.93 12.07 9.45
CA ASN A 5 -6.29 12.14 10.86
C ASN A 5 -5.04 12.00 11.74
N ASP A 6 -4.87 12.87 12.74
CA ASP A 6 -3.76 12.86 13.70
C ASP A 6 -3.55 11.48 14.36
N ALA A 7 -4.62 10.76 14.68
CA ALA A 7 -4.52 9.43 15.28
C ALA A 7 -3.91 8.39 14.31
N THR A 8 -4.22 8.51 13.02
CA THR A 8 -3.67 7.68 11.94
C THR A 8 -2.21 8.02 11.71
N VAL A 9 -1.89 9.32 11.59
CA VAL A 9 -0.52 9.83 11.48
C VAL A 9 0.35 9.32 12.62
N ALA A 10 -0.11 9.47 13.87
CA ALA A 10 0.64 9.01 15.04
C ALA A 10 0.84 7.48 15.05
N THR A 11 -0.16 6.71 14.63
CA THR A 11 -0.05 5.24 14.57
C THR A 11 1.01 4.82 13.55
N ILE A 12 0.99 5.40 12.34
CA ILE A 12 1.95 5.07 11.28
C ILE A 12 3.35 5.54 11.66
N ALA A 13 3.49 6.78 12.15
CA ALA A 13 4.79 7.34 12.57
C ALA A 13 5.44 6.51 13.69
N ASN A 14 4.67 6.03 14.67
CA ASN A 14 5.20 5.17 15.75
C ASN A 14 5.62 3.78 15.26
N SER A 15 5.12 3.34 14.11
CA SER A 15 5.49 2.06 13.47
C SER A 15 6.52 2.22 12.35
N ALA A 16 7.02 3.44 12.12
CA ALA A 16 7.78 3.77 10.91
C ALA A 16 9.04 2.91 10.75
N ASP A 17 9.82 2.73 11.81
CA ASP A 17 11.05 1.92 11.78
C ASP A 17 10.73 0.46 11.44
N LEU A 18 9.72 -0.11 12.09
CA LEU A 18 9.27 -1.48 11.86
C LEU A 18 8.82 -1.68 10.39
N VAL A 19 7.93 -0.82 9.91
CA VAL A 19 7.37 -0.95 8.56
C VAL A 19 8.43 -0.67 7.50
N THR A 20 9.33 0.28 7.74
CA THR A 20 10.44 0.60 6.81
C THR A 20 11.42 -0.57 6.69
N ALA A 21 11.74 -1.23 7.82
CA ALA A 21 12.59 -2.41 7.82
C ALA A 21 11.96 -3.60 7.07
N ALA A 22 10.64 -3.75 7.17
CA ALA A 22 9.88 -4.82 6.53
C ALA A 22 9.35 -4.48 5.12
N ALA A 23 9.67 -3.30 4.57
CA ALA A 23 8.99 -2.76 3.39
C ALA A 23 9.13 -3.65 2.13
N ASP A 24 10.28 -4.31 1.94
CA ASP A 24 10.48 -5.19 0.78
C ASP A 24 9.62 -6.47 0.88
N GLU A 25 9.47 -7.02 2.09
CA GLU A 25 8.65 -8.21 2.35
C GLU A 25 7.16 -7.87 2.20
N ILE A 26 6.72 -6.72 2.73
CA ILE A 26 5.36 -6.20 2.54
C ILE A 26 5.08 -6.00 1.04
N ALA A 27 6.00 -5.36 0.31
CA ALA A 27 5.84 -5.11 -1.11
C ALA A 27 5.73 -6.40 -1.93
N LEU A 28 6.58 -7.39 -1.62
CA LEU A 28 6.53 -8.70 -2.25
C LEU A 28 5.20 -9.41 -1.94
N GLY A 29 4.72 -9.34 -0.70
CA GLY A 29 3.43 -9.88 -0.28
C GLY A 29 2.26 -9.29 -1.07
N ILE A 30 2.20 -7.95 -1.17
CA ILE A 30 1.17 -7.24 -1.94
C ILE A 30 1.23 -7.63 -3.42
N TYR A 31 2.42 -7.60 -4.02
CA TYR A 31 2.61 -7.94 -5.43
C TYR A 31 2.17 -9.38 -5.74
N ASN A 32 2.55 -10.35 -4.90
CA ASN A 32 2.17 -11.75 -5.08
C ASN A 32 0.65 -11.93 -5.03
N GLN A 33 -0.06 -11.19 -4.18
CA GLN A 33 -1.52 -11.26 -4.12
C GLN A 33 -2.18 -10.61 -5.34
N LEU A 34 -1.64 -9.48 -5.82
CA LEU A 34 -2.08 -8.85 -7.06
C LEU A 34 -1.91 -9.80 -8.24
N LYS A 35 -0.73 -10.44 -8.38
CA LYS A 35 -0.44 -11.43 -9.42
C LYS A 35 -1.37 -12.64 -9.34
N ARG A 36 -1.61 -13.17 -8.13
CA ARG A 36 -2.49 -14.33 -7.94
C ARG A 36 -3.95 -14.03 -8.31
N ARG A 37 -4.43 -12.81 -8.04
CA ARG A 37 -5.79 -12.38 -8.40
C ARG A 37 -5.92 -12.08 -9.88
N SER A 38 -4.86 -11.57 -10.54
CA SER A 38 -4.85 -11.34 -11.99
C SER A 38 -4.78 -12.65 -12.78
N SER A 39 -3.95 -13.62 -12.37
CA SER A 39 -3.88 -14.94 -13.03
C SER A 39 -5.15 -15.77 -12.85
N LYS A 40 -5.93 -15.53 -11.80
CA LYS A 40 -7.26 -16.13 -11.63
C LYS A 40 -8.33 -15.49 -12.54
N ALA A 41 -8.05 -14.31 -13.09
CA ALA A 41 -8.95 -13.58 -13.98
C ALA A 41 -8.59 -13.73 -15.47
N ALA A 42 -7.40 -14.24 -15.81
CA ALA A 42 -6.93 -14.46 -17.16
C ALA A 42 -6.14 -15.78 -17.26
N ASP A 43 -6.59 -16.69 -18.15
CA ASP A 43 -5.83 -17.86 -18.64
C ASP A 43 -4.69 -17.43 -19.61
N GLU A 44 -4.16 -16.21 -19.49
CA GLU A 44 -3.19 -15.66 -20.43
C GLU A 44 -1.95 -15.10 -19.73
N GLU A 45 -0.83 -15.71 -20.13
CA GLU A 45 0.54 -15.23 -20.16
C GLU A 45 1.12 -14.63 -18.88
N GLU A 46 1.89 -15.51 -18.23
CA GLU A 46 2.90 -15.24 -17.22
C GLU A 46 3.89 -14.17 -17.71
N SER A 47 3.52 -12.90 -17.55
CA SER A 47 4.41 -11.78 -17.83
C SER A 47 5.55 -11.72 -16.80
N ASP A 48 6.73 -11.45 -17.35
CA ASP A 48 8.02 -11.42 -16.68
C ASP A 48 7.98 -10.76 -15.30
N PHE A 49 8.72 -11.40 -14.38
CA PHE A 49 9.03 -10.96 -13.04
C PHE A 49 9.54 -9.50 -13.02
N ASN A 50 8.64 -8.53 -12.88
CA ASN A 50 9.04 -7.13 -12.89
C ASN A 50 9.50 -6.72 -11.48
N THR A 51 10.75 -7.06 -11.15
CA THR A 51 11.46 -6.63 -9.93
C THR A 51 11.34 -5.13 -9.67
N GLN A 52 11.17 -4.32 -10.72
CA GLN A 52 10.89 -2.89 -10.64
C GLN A 52 9.58 -2.58 -9.90
N CYS A 53 8.53 -3.40 -10.08
CA CYS A 53 7.23 -3.19 -9.44
C CYS A 53 7.30 -3.38 -7.92
N VAL A 54 7.95 -4.46 -7.46
CA VAL A 54 8.17 -4.70 -6.03
C VAL A 54 9.01 -3.57 -5.42
N GLY A 55 10.08 -3.14 -6.11
CA GLY A 55 10.90 -2.01 -5.66
C GLY A 55 10.11 -0.69 -5.54
N SER A 56 9.24 -0.39 -6.50
CA SER A 56 8.37 0.79 -6.44
C SER A 56 7.37 0.70 -5.28
N ILE A 57 6.74 -0.46 -5.05
CA ILE A 57 5.82 -0.65 -3.91
C ILE A 57 6.58 -0.49 -2.59
N ALA A 58 7.78 -1.07 -2.48
CA ALA A 58 8.59 -0.96 -1.26
C ALA A 58 8.99 0.50 -0.99
N THR A 59 9.36 1.24 -2.03
CA THR A 59 9.66 2.69 -1.92
C THR A 59 8.43 3.45 -1.44
N PHE A 60 7.26 3.18 -2.01
CA PHE A 60 6.00 3.79 -1.60
C PHE A 60 5.65 3.51 -0.12
N VAL A 61 5.82 2.25 0.32
CA VAL A 61 5.60 1.86 1.72
C VAL A 61 6.54 2.63 2.66
N ARG A 62 7.83 2.73 2.33
CA ARG A 62 8.81 3.50 3.12
C ARG A 62 8.48 4.99 3.16
N ASP A 63 8.08 5.55 2.02
CA ASP A 63 7.74 6.96 1.90
C ASP A 63 6.52 7.32 2.75
N ILE A 64 5.48 6.46 2.76
CA ILE A 64 4.33 6.61 3.66
C ILE A 64 4.80 6.53 5.11
N ALA A 65 5.49 5.45 5.48
CA ALA A 65 5.92 5.22 6.86
C ALA A 65 6.72 6.40 7.43
N SER A 66 7.60 6.99 6.62
CA SER A 66 8.53 8.04 7.06
C SER A 66 7.96 9.45 7.00
N ASN A 67 6.99 9.70 6.11
CA ASN A 67 6.58 11.07 5.76
C ASN A 67 5.07 11.32 5.87
N ILE A 68 4.32 10.45 6.55
CA ILE A 68 2.86 10.58 6.68
C ILE A 68 2.39 11.88 7.34
N GLY A 69 3.23 12.50 8.18
CA GLY A 69 2.93 13.77 8.86
C GLY A 69 3.21 15.03 8.04
N ALA A 70 3.73 14.91 6.82
CA ALA A 70 4.03 16.07 5.99
C ALA A 70 2.74 16.77 5.51
N PRO A 71 2.72 18.12 5.41
CA PRO A 71 1.52 18.86 4.99
C PRO A 71 0.98 18.47 3.61
N ASP A 72 1.86 18.04 2.72
CA ASP A 72 1.60 17.62 1.34
C ASP A 72 1.45 16.10 1.18
N ALA A 73 1.58 15.33 2.27
CA ALA A 73 1.67 13.87 2.25
C ALA A 73 0.56 13.22 1.40
N ARG A 74 -0.69 13.67 1.56
CA ARG A 74 -1.84 13.08 0.86
C ARG A 74 -1.79 13.28 -0.65
N GLU A 75 -1.43 14.48 -1.11
CA GLU A 75 -1.30 14.79 -2.54
C GLU A 75 -0.13 14.01 -3.12
N ARG A 76 1.04 14.10 -2.48
CA ARG A 76 2.25 13.38 -2.91
C ARG A 76 2.06 11.87 -3.01
N PHE A 77 1.42 11.24 -2.03
CA PHE A 77 1.18 9.79 -2.06
C PHE A 77 0.10 9.39 -3.06
N SER A 78 -0.90 10.26 -3.30
CA SER A 78 -1.88 10.04 -4.36
C SER A 78 -1.20 10.04 -5.73
N ASP A 79 -0.35 11.04 -6.01
CA ASP A 79 0.38 11.14 -7.29
C ASP A 79 1.36 9.96 -7.47
N GLN A 80 2.06 9.59 -6.40
CA GLN A 80 2.94 8.43 -6.42
C GLN A 80 2.15 7.14 -6.68
N LEU A 81 0.97 6.98 -6.09
CA LEU A 81 0.10 5.83 -6.31
C LEU A 81 -0.48 5.81 -7.74
N GLU A 82 -0.86 6.96 -8.30
CA GLU A 82 -1.32 7.09 -9.69
C GLU A 82 -0.23 6.70 -10.69
N SER A 83 1.04 6.98 -10.38
CA SER A 83 2.19 6.64 -11.24
C SER A 83 2.35 5.13 -11.48
N PHE A 84 1.77 4.27 -10.63
CA PHE A 84 1.75 2.83 -10.86
C PHE A 84 0.81 2.41 -12.01
N GLN A 85 -0.03 3.32 -12.51
CA GLN A 85 -0.96 3.10 -13.63
C GLN A 85 -1.81 1.82 -13.47
N ILE A 86 -2.18 1.48 -12.24
CA ILE A 86 -2.97 0.28 -11.97
C ILE A 86 -4.42 0.49 -12.40
N HIS A 87 -5.01 -0.56 -12.97
CA HIS A 87 -6.42 -0.57 -13.32
C HIS A 87 -7.31 -0.42 -12.06
N ARG A 88 -8.53 0.10 -12.22
CA ARG A 88 -9.51 0.30 -11.11
C ARG A 88 -9.65 -0.92 -10.19
N SER A 89 -9.73 -2.12 -10.77
CA SER A 89 -9.82 -3.38 -10.03
C SER A 89 -8.57 -3.70 -9.20
N GLY A 90 -7.40 -3.21 -9.61
CA GLY A 90 -6.14 -3.35 -8.87
C GLY A 90 -6.17 -2.62 -7.53
N TYR A 91 -6.80 -1.43 -7.47
CA TYR A 91 -6.94 -0.70 -6.21
C TYR A 91 -7.78 -1.48 -5.17
N ALA A 92 -8.86 -2.13 -5.60
CA ALA A 92 -9.65 -2.96 -4.70
C ALA A 92 -8.85 -4.14 -4.16
N VAL A 93 -8.08 -4.82 -5.03
CA VAL A 93 -7.25 -5.95 -4.62
C VAL A 93 -6.14 -5.51 -3.66
N ALA A 94 -5.44 -4.41 -3.94
CA ALA A 94 -4.39 -3.89 -3.06
C ALA A 94 -4.95 -3.54 -1.66
N GLY A 95 -6.16 -2.95 -1.59
CA GLY A 95 -6.84 -2.68 -0.33
C GLY A 95 -7.22 -3.95 0.45
N ASP A 96 -7.77 -4.96 -0.25
CA ASP A 96 -8.16 -6.24 0.35
C ASP A 96 -6.96 -7.00 0.97
N VAL A 97 -5.78 -6.88 0.37
CA VAL A 97 -4.61 -7.70 0.71
C VAL A 97 -3.69 -7.03 1.71
N LEU A 98 -3.87 -5.73 1.99
CA LEU A 98 -2.98 -4.98 2.86
C LEU A 98 -2.96 -5.53 4.28
N LYS A 99 -4.13 -5.75 4.90
CA LYS A 99 -4.22 -6.36 6.24
C LYS A 99 -3.57 -7.76 6.32
N PRO A 100 -3.94 -8.74 5.48
CA PRO A 100 -3.35 -10.07 5.59
C PRO A 100 -1.84 -10.08 5.29
N VAL A 101 -1.34 -9.23 4.39
CA VAL A 101 0.11 -9.10 4.17
C VAL A 101 0.82 -8.54 5.40
N PHE A 102 0.26 -7.50 6.03
CA PHE A 102 0.84 -6.96 7.27
C PHE A 102 0.87 -8.02 8.38
N GLN A 103 -0.19 -8.82 8.51
CA GLN A 103 -0.25 -9.91 9.49
C GLN A 103 0.77 -11.03 9.21
N ASP A 104 1.00 -11.35 7.94
CA ASP A 104 1.99 -12.36 7.54
C ASP A 104 3.43 -11.89 7.82
N VAL A 105 3.73 -10.63 7.51
CA VAL A 105 5.09 -10.08 7.60
C VAL A 105 5.45 -9.60 9.00
N LEU A 106 4.55 -8.85 9.66
CA LEU A 106 4.82 -8.24 10.96
C LEU A 106 4.35 -9.10 12.14
N GLY A 107 3.60 -10.18 11.88
CA GLY A 107 3.10 -11.08 12.91
C GLY A 107 2.32 -10.36 14.01
N ALA A 108 2.76 -10.50 15.26
CA ALA A 108 2.10 -9.89 16.42
C ALA A 108 2.12 -8.35 16.41
N ASP A 109 3.06 -7.74 15.70
CA ASP A 109 3.16 -6.27 15.60
C ASP A 109 2.14 -5.69 14.60
N ALA A 110 1.53 -6.54 13.75
CA ALA A 110 0.42 -6.19 12.87
C ALA A 110 -0.90 -5.99 13.64
N THR A 111 -0.91 -5.13 14.64
CA THR A 111 -2.09 -4.86 15.47
C THR A 111 -3.27 -4.40 14.60
N ASP A 112 -4.50 -4.67 15.05
CA ASP A 112 -5.70 -4.21 14.33
C ASP A 112 -5.70 -2.69 14.13
N ARG A 113 -5.16 -1.94 15.10
CA ARG A 113 -5.02 -0.49 15.01
C ARG A 113 -4.05 -0.08 13.91
N LEU A 114 -2.90 -0.74 13.80
CA LEU A 114 -1.92 -0.48 12.74
C LEU A 114 -2.52 -0.79 11.37
N CYS A 115 -3.13 -1.97 11.21
CA CYS A 115 -3.76 -2.38 9.96
C CYS A 115 -4.88 -1.42 9.54
N ALA A 116 -5.71 -0.97 10.49
CA ALA A 116 -6.76 0.01 10.22
C ALA A 116 -6.16 1.36 9.78
N ALA A 117 -5.13 1.86 10.47
CA ALA A 117 -4.48 3.13 10.11
C ALA A 117 -3.90 3.09 8.68
N TRP A 118 -3.24 2.00 8.29
CA TRP A 118 -2.74 1.84 6.93
C TRP A 118 -3.86 1.67 5.89
N GLY A 119 -4.94 0.96 6.23
CA GLY A 119 -6.13 0.87 5.39
C GLY A 119 -6.78 2.23 5.16
N ASP A 120 -6.92 3.04 6.20
CA ASP A 120 -7.47 4.39 6.13
C ASP A 120 -6.62 5.27 5.21
N VAL A 121 -5.29 5.29 5.39
CA VAL A 121 -4.38 6.05 4.51
C VAL A 121 -4.51 5.59 3.07
N TYR A 122 -4.48 4.27 2.84
CA TYR A 122 -4.57 3.70 1.50
C TYR A 122 -5.87 4.12 0.81
N TRP A 123 -7.03 4.00 1.47
CA TRP A 123 -8.29 4.37 0.86
C TRP A 123 -8.45 5.89 0.71
N ASP A 124 -7.88 6.68 1.63
CA ASP A 124 -7.87 8.13 1.54
C ASP A 124 -7.15 8.68 0.30
N ILE A 125 -6.22 7.92 -0.27
CA ILE A 125 -5.48 8.25 -1.51
C ILE A 125 -5.96 7.46 -2.72
N ALA A 126 -6.40 6.20 -2.55
CA ALA A 126 -6.84 5.33 -3.64
C ALA A 126 -8.29 5.58 -4.08
N SER A 127 -9.19 6.00 -3.18
CA SER A 127 -10.61 6.21 -3.52
C SER A 127 -10.81 7.18 -4.70
N PRO A 128 -10.17 8.37 -4.75
CA PRO A 128 -10.29 9.26 -5.90
C PRO A 128 -9.84 8.61 -7.22
N LEU A 129 -8.72 7.89 -7.20
CA LEU A 129 -8.13 7.22 -8.37
C LEU A 129 -9.02 6.06 -8.86
N SER A 130 -9.56 5.27 -7.93
CA SER A 130 -10.50 4.18 -8.26
C SER A 130 -11.82 4.69 -8.86
N GLN A 131 -12.20 5.94 -8.59
CA GLN A 131 -13.42 6.57 -9.11
C GLN A 131 -13.18 7.40 -10.38
N ALA A 132 -11.95 7.76 -10.73
CA ALA A 132 -11.64 8.70 -11.82
C ALA A 132 -11.67 8.15 -13.28
N ALA A 133 -11.97 6.85 -13.47
CA ALA A 133 -12.24 6.18 -14.77
C ALA A 133 -13.46 6.67 -15.59
#